data_AF-A0AAN9BI24-F1
#
_entry.id   AF-A0AAN9BI24-F1
#
_cell.length_a   1.000
_cell.length_b   1.000
_cell.length_c   1.000
_cell.angle_alpha   90.00
_cell.angle_beta   90.00
_cell.angle_gamma   90.00
#
_symmetry.space_group_name_H-M   'P 1'
#
loop_
_entity.id
_entity.type
_entity.pdbx_description
1 polymer ?
#
loop_
_entity_poly.entity_id
_entity_poly.type
_entity_poly.pdbx_seq_one_letter_code
_entity_poly.pdbx_strand_id
1 'polypeptide(L)'
;MLRRARDLMYWPAMTQDIKQIADNCEACQRMKPQNQKETLKQHDDGQQCWTKIGTDLFEISGRQYLVTVDYFSNFIEVDYLPKTTADDC
;
A
#
# COMPACT_ATOMS: atom_id res chain seq x y z
N MET A 1 -18.69 -19.31 10.48
CA MET A 1 -19.57 -20.47 10.22
C MET A 1 -19.25 -21.66 11.10
N LEU A 2 -18.01 -22.16 11.13
CA LEU A 2 -17.65 -23.38 11.85
C LEU A 2 -17.97 -23.39 13.36
N ARG A 3 -17.75 -22.28 14.07
CA ARG A 3 -18.08 -22.17 15.50
C ARG A 3 -19.57 -22.43 15.77
N ARG A 4 -20.45 -21.73 15.05
CA ARG A 4 -21.92 -21.87 15.20
C ARG A 4 -22.42 -23.27 14.88
N ALA A 5 -21.83 -23.94 13.89
CA ALA A 5 -22.21 -25.32 13.55
C ALA A 5 -21.87 -26.29 14.68
N ARG A 6 -20.69 -26.15 15.30
CA ARG A 6 -20.25 -26.98 16.44
C ARG A 6 -21.14 -26.84 17.67
N ASP A 7 -21.77 -25.68 17.85
CA ASP A 7 -22.64 -25.42 19.00
C ASP A 7 -24.03 -26.09 18.85
N LEU A 8 -24.41 -26.53 17.64
CA LEU A 8 -25.77 -26.99 17.33
C LEU A 8 -25.84 -28.45 16.86
N MET A 9 -24.82 -28.95 16.16
CA MET A 9 -24.87 -30.28 15.54
C MET A 9 -23.48 -30.82 15.20
N TYR A 10 -23.43 -32.11 14.86
CA TYR A 10 -22.22 -32.80 14.43
C TYR A 10 -22.52 -33.80 13.32
N TRP A 11 -21.63 -33.88 12.32
CA TRP A 11 -21.61 -34.94 11.32
C TRP A 11 -20.16 -35.23 10.86
N PRO A 12 -19.88 -36.41 10.27
CA PRO A 12 -18.56 -36.73 9.72
C PRO A 12 -18.14 -35.72 8.65
N ALA A 13 -16.90 -35.25 8.68
CA ALA A 13 -16.34 -34.26 7.75
C ALA A 13 -16.97 -32.85 7.76
N MET A 14 -17.79 -32.49 8.77
CA MET A 14 -18.40 -31.15 8.92
C MET A 14 -17.45 -29.96 8.67
N THR A 15 -16.21 -30.05 9.16
CA THR A 15 -15.24 -28.95 8.97
C THR A 15 -14.85 -28.78 7.51
N GLN A 16 -14.74 -29.88 6.75
CA GLN A 16 -14.41 -29.86 5.34
C GLN A 16 -15.57 -29.30 4.51
N ASP A 17 -16.80 -29.75 4.77
CA ASP A 17 -17.98 -29.29 4.04
C ASP A 17 -18.20 -27.78 4.23
N ILE A 18 -18.08 -27.29 5.46
CA ILE A 18 -18.24 -25.86 5.77
C ILE A 18 -17.16 -25.02 5.08
N LYS A 19 -15.92 -25.53 4.99
CA LYS A 19 -14.85 -24.86 4.25
C LYS A 19 -15.18 -24.81 2.77
N GLN A 20 -15.59 -25.93 2.18
CA GLN A 20 -15.96 -26.01 0.76
C GLN A 20 -17.11 -25.05 0.41
N ILE A 21 -18.12 -24.92 1.27
CA ILE A 21 -19.20 -23.95 1.10
C ILE A 21 -18.67 -22.51 1.15
N ALA A 22 -17.78 -22.20 2.10
CA ALA A 22 -17.18 -20.87 2.21
C ALA A 22 -16.27 -20.54 1.01
N ASP A 23 -15.55 -21.53 0.48
CA ASP A 23 -14.64 -21.39 -0.66
C ASP A 23 -15.41 -21.19 -1.96
N ASN A 24 -16.55 -21.86 -2.13
CA ASN A 24 -17.42 -21.73 -3.32
C ASN A 24 -18.40 -20.54 -3.25
N CYS A 25 -18.51 -19.87 -2.09
CA CYS A 25 -19.40 -18.73 -1.91
C CYS A 25 -18.82 -17.46 -2.56
N GLU A 26 -19.39 -17.04 -3.69
CA GLU A 26 -18.93 -15.87 -4.47
C GLU A 26 -18.88 -14.57 -3.63
N ALA A 27 -19.95 -14.30 -2.86
CA ALA A 27 -20.00 -13.12 -1.97
C ALA A 27 -18.90 -13.19 -0.89
N CYS A 28 -18.64 -14.37 -0.35
CA CYS A 28 -17.62 -14.60 0.66
C CYS A 28 -16.22 -14.38 0.08
N GLN A 29 -15.96 -14.80 -1.16
CA GLN A 29 -14.68 -14.59 -1.84
C GLN A 29 -14.47 -13.11 -2.19
N ARG A 30 -15.49 -12.38 -2.66
CA ARG A 30 -15.39 -10.93 -2.94
C ARG A 30 -15.07 -10.10 -1.71
N MET A 31 -15.63 -10.47 -0.56
CA MET A 31 -15.41 -9.77 0.71
C MET A 31 -14.18 -10.25 1.47
N LYS A 32 -13.51 -11.31 1.00
CA LYS A 32 -12.33 -11.84 1.66
C LYS A 32 -11.20 -10.80 1.57
N PRO A 33 -10.48 -10.50 2.67
CA PRO A 33 -9.29 -9.67 2.61
C PRO A 33 -8.30 -10.30 1.63
N GLN A 34 -8.09 -9.64 0.49
CA GLN A 34 -7.41 -10.28 -0.65
C GLN A 34 -5.89 -10.13 -0.59
N ASN A 35 -5.39 -9.12 0.12
CA ASN A 35 -3.96 -8.82 0.17
C ASN A 35 -3.49 -8.75 1.61
N GLN A 36 -2.61 -9.66 2.00
CA GLN A 36 -1.66 -9.34 3.07
C GLN A 36 -0.81 -8.18 2.57
N LYS A 37 -0.64 -7.13 3.37
CA LYS A 37 0.28 -6.05 3.04
C LYS A 37 1.65 -6.69 2.79
N GLU A 38 2.19 -6.52 1.58
CA GLU A 38 3.56 -6.95 1.33
C GLU A 38 4.50 -6.22 2.29
N THR A 39 5.58 -6.89 2.69
CA THR A 39 6.62 -6.26 3.51
C THR A 39 7.24 -5.11 2.71
N LEU A 40 7.35 -3.94 3.33
CA LEU A 40 8.08 -2.80 2.75
C LEU A 40 9.52 -3.23 2.44
N LYS A 41 9.90 -3.23 1.17
CA LYS A 41 11.29 -3.46 0.76
C LYS A 41 12.01 -2.13 0.82
N GLN A 42 12.96 -2.02 1.75
CA GLN A 42 13.84 -0.86 1.80
C GLN A 42 14.73 -0.87 0.55
N HIS A 43 14.82 0.28 -0.10
CA HIS A 43 15.68 0.49 -1.25
C HIS A 43 17.07 0.95 -0.80
N ASP A 44 18.07 0.77 -1.65
CA ASP A 44 19.40 1.37 -1.43
C ASP A 44 19.33 2.89 -1.60
N ASP A 45 20.02 3.61 -0.72
CA ASP A 45 20.02 5.08 -0.66
C ASP A 45 21.11 5.70 -1.56
N GLY A 46 21.93 4.86 -2.21
CA GLY A 46 23.11 5.28 -2.97
C GLY A 46 24.36 5.36 -2.10
N GLN A 47 25.52 5.54 -2.75
CA GLN A 47 26.82 5.63 -2.08
C GLN A 47 27.39 7.06 -2.01
N GLN A 48 26.76 8.02 -2.71
CA GLN A 48 27.21 9.40 -2.83
C GLN A 48 26.01 10.35 -2.89
N CYS A 49 26.20 11.59 -2.41
CA CYS A 49 25.19 12.64 -2.50
C CYS A 49 24.70 12.82 -3.94
N TRP A 50 23.42 13.11 -4.11
CA TRP A 50 22.75 13.38 -5.37
C TRP A 50 22.72 12.19 -6.36
N THR A 51 23.11 10.99 -5.92
CA THR A 51 22.99 9.76 -6.73
C THR A 51 21.53 9.32 -6.85
N LYS A 52 20.77 9.52 -5.77
CA LYS A 52 19.35 9.18 -5.71
C LYS A 52 18.60 10.29 -4.99
N ILE A 53 17.58 10.81 -5.66
CA ILE A 53 16.72 11.86 -5.13
C ILE A 53 15.28 11.40 -5.04
N GLY A 54 14.59 11.88 -4.02
CA GLY A 54 13.14 11.79 -3.86
C GLY A 54 12.55 13.14 -4.19
N THR A 55 11.50 13.16 -4.98
CA THR A 55 10.78 14.41 -5.26
C THR A 55 9.30 14.21 -4.97
N ASP A 56 8.65 15.23 -4.43
CA ASP A 56 7.20 15.23 -4.21
C ASP A 56 6.64 16.64 -4.33
N LEU A 57 5.36 16.73 -4.67
CA LEU A 57 4.63 17.99 -4.74
C LEU A 57 3.79 18.18 -3.47
N PHE A 58 3.84 19.39 -2.90
CA PHE A 58 3.02 19.73 -1.74
C PHE A 58 2.50 21.16 -1.82
N GLU A 59 1.42 21.42 -1.08
CA GLU A 59 0.75 22.72 -1.07
C GLU A 59 0.80 23.35 0.33
N ILE A 60 1.11 24.65 0.39
CA ILE A 60 0.95 25.48 1.58
C ILE A 60 0.19 26.76 1.20
N SER A 61 -0.95 26.99 1.84
CA SER A 61 -1.75 28.23 1.65
C SER A 61 -2.09 28.52 0.18
N GLY A 62 -2.48 27.49 -0.59
CA GLY A 62 -2.82 27.61 -2.01
C GLY A 62 -1.62 27.82 -2.94
N ARG A 63 -0.39 27.69 -2.44
CA ARG A 63 0.85 27.75 -3.23
C ARG A 63 1.45 26.35 -3.35
N GLN A 64 1.85 26.00 -4.56
CA GLN A 64 2.46 24.71 -4.86
C GLN A 64 3.98 24.79 -4.69
N TYR A 65 4.56 23.70 -4.22
CA TYR A 65 5.98 23.56 -3.97
C TYR A 65 6.45 22.18 -4.41
N LEU A 66 7.70 22.10 -4.85
CA LEU A 66 8.42 20.85 -5.07
C LEU A 66 9.40 20.68 -3.94
N VAL A 67 9.33 19.54 -3.25
CA VAL A 67 10.39 19.12 -2.32
C VAL A 67 11.30 18.15 -3.05
N THR A 68 12.60 18.38 -2.95
CA THR A 68 13.64 17.47 -3.42
C THR A 68 14.47 17.03 -2.23
N VAL A 69 14.68 15.73 -2.08
CA VAL A 69 15.44 15.14 -0.97
C VAL A 69 16.54 14.26 -1.54
N ASP A 70 17.79 14.49 -1.14
CA ASP A 70 18.88 13.56 -1.39
C ASP A 70 18.82 12.39 -0.41
N TYR A 71 18.70 11.16 -0.91
CA TYR A 71 18.56 9.97 -0.06
C TYR A 71 19.83 9.66 0.74
N PHE A 72 21.02 10.02 0.23
CA PHE A 72 22.28 9.72 0.92
C PHE A 72 22.53 10.63 2.12
N SER A 73 22.36 11.94 1.96
CA SER A 73 22.64 12.93 3.02
C SER A 73 21.41 13.38 3.81
N ASN A 74 20.20 13.04 3.35
CA ASN A 74 18.93 13.61 3.81
C ASN A 74 18.86 15.14 3.67
N PHE A 75 19.61 15.70 2.72
CA PHE A 75 19.53 17.12 2.40
C PHE A 75 18.22 17.44 1.68
N ILE A 76 17.52 18.49 2.12
CA ILE A 76 16.20 18.88 1.61
C ILE A 76 16.30 20.24 0.92
N GLU A 77 15.80 20.30 -0.30
CA GLU A 77 15.61 21.52 -1.09
C GLU A 77 14.11 21.71 -1.37
N VAL A 78 13.64 22.95 -1.30
CA VAL A 78 12.24 23.29 -1.48
C VAL A 78 12.13 24.45 -2.46
N ASP A 79 11.45 24.19 -3.57
CA ASP A 79 11.24 25.14 -4.65
C ASP A 79 9.77 25.56 -4.73
N TYR A 80 9.52 26.86 -4.88
CA TYR A 80 8.19 27.35 -5.18
C TYR A 80 7.85 27.08 -6.65
N LEU A 81 6.72 26.41 -6.90
CA LEU A 81 6.25 26.10 -8.24
C LEU A 81 5.00 26.93 -8.57
N PRO A 82 5.09 27.91 -9.48
CA PRO A 82 3.92 28.64 -9.97
C PRO A 82 2.93 27.77 -10.74
N LYS A 83 3.43 26.68 -11.36
CA LYS A 83 2.67 25.68 -12.11
C LYS A 83 3.23 24.30 -11.79
N THR A 84 2.38 23.28 -11.79
CA THR A 84 2.75 21.88 -11.55
C THR A 84 2.99 21.08 -12.84
N THR A 85 2.89 21.74 -13.99
CA THR A 85 3.17 21.14 -15.30
C THR A 85 4.64 21.32 -15.65
N ALA A 86 5.23 20.33 -16.31
CA ALA A 86 6.52 20.51 -16.98
C ALA A 86 6.38 21.56 -18.09
N ASP A 87 7.44 22.32 -18.32
CA ASP A 87 7.53 23.16 -19.52
C ASP A 87 7.75 22.25 -20.74
N ASP A 88 7.07 22.56 -21.84
CA ASP A 88 7.29 21.87 -23.11
C ASP A 88 8.66 22.29 -23.66
N CYS A 89 9.56 21.32 -23.86
CA CYS A 89 10.90 21.52 -24.46
C CYS A 89 10.84 21.82 -25.97
#